data_AF-A0A7C4IY27-F1
#
_entry.id   AF-A0A7C4IY27-F1
#
_cell.length_a   1.000
_cell.length_b   1.000
_cell.length_c   1.000
_cell.angle_alpha   90.00
_cell.angle_beta   90.00
_cell.angle_gamma   90.00
#
_symmetry.space_group_name_H-M   'P 1'
#
loop_
_entity.id
_entity.type
_entity.pdbx_description
1 polymer ?
#
loop_
_entity_poly.entity_id
_entity_poly.type
_entity_poly.pdbx_seq_one_letter_code
_entity_poly.pdbx_strand_id
1 'polypeptide(L)'
;MTFSSLSEKKDLILEYEERFAFDLSRAVIETPKMSLWMILIPIFLVYHVYRVKKIVEGRKDFAKNYLVTRKRALEAGFSLAEKGRNPDVPAILKESNLPEEAKGPFKDLFLLLVEHYADLLRAYGWDTPALIRSAYKSRTNYLLFLNRLSKAEKALTEILKPQTTNTAADIDFITKAMVFHSERLGRERAQSIFK
;
A
#
# COMPACT_ATOMS: atom_id res chain seq x y z
N MET A 1 -9.91 18.89 -24.54
CA MET A 1 -9.31 18.30 -23.32
C MET A 1 -8.34 17.24 -23.78
N THR A 2 -7.05 17.38 -23.47
CA THR A 2 -6.01 16.41 -23.82
C THR A 2 -6.06 15.23 -22.86
N PHE A 3 -6.13 14.02 -23.41
CA PHE A 3 -6.07 12.79 -22.61
C PHE A 3 -4.64 12.58 -22.13
N SER A 4 -4.46 12.19 -20.86
CA SER A 4 -3.15 11.78 -20.39
C SER A 4 -2.68 10.55 -21.16
N SER A 5 -1.44 10.56 -21.60
CA SER A 5 -0.80 9.39 -22.19
C SER A 5 -0.74 8.25 -21.17
N LEU A 6 -0.54 7.02 -21.65
CA LEU A 6 -0.44 5.86 -20.75
C LEU A 6 0.69 6.02 -19.72
N SER A 7 1.82 6.62 -20.13
CA SER A 7 2.95 6.91 -19.25
C SER A 7 2.59 7.96 -18.19
N GLU A 8 1.93 9.05 -18.59
CA GLU A 8 1.49 10.08 -17.63
C GLU A 8 0.51 9.51 -16.60
N LYS A 9 -0.41 8.64 -17.03
CA LYS A 9 -1.32 7.95 -16.10
C LYS A 9 -0.57 7.04 -15.14
N LYS A 10 0.47 6.34 -15.60
CA LYS A 10 1.33 5.52 -14.74
C LYS A 10 1.99 6.38 -13.66
N ASP A 11 2.49 7.55 -14.01
CA ASP A 11 3.11 8.48 -13.06
C ASP A 11 2.09 9.02 -12.04
N LEU A 12 0.88 9.37 -12.50
CA LEU A 12 -0.23 9.79 -11.61
C LEU A 12 -0.65 8.69 -10.62
N ILE A 13 -0.72 7.44 -11.09
CA ILE A 13 -1.05 6.29 -10.24
C ILE A 13 0.08 6.05 -9.23
N LEU A 14 1.32 6.13 -9.68
CA LEU A 14 2.47 5.97 -8.80
C LEU A 14 2.51 7.04 -7.70
N GLU A 15 2.33 8.30 -8.07
CA GLU A 15 2.31 9.41 -7.10
C GLU A 15 1.19 9.21 -6.07
N TYR A 16 0.02 8.73 -6.51
CA TYR A 16 -1.10 8.43 -5.61
C TYR A 16 -0.79 7.31 -4.60
N GLU A 17 -0.09 6.26 -5.05
CA GLU A 17 0.38 5.16 -4.21
C GLU A 17 1.47 5.61 -3.24
N GLU A 18 2.39 6.48 -3.69
CA GLU A 18 3.45 7.04 -2.83
C GLU A 18 2.85 7.91 -1.72
N ARG A 19 1.87 8.76 -2.06
CA ARG A 19 1.10 9.50 -1.06
C ARG A 19 0.36 8.55 -0.10
N PHE A 20 -0.22 7.46 -0.59
CA PHE A 20 -0.88 6.46 0.27
C PHE A 20 0.09 5.80 1.24
N ALA A 21 1.23 5.33 0.73
CA ALA A 21 2.27 4.70 1.52
C ALA A 21 2.80 5.65 2.60
N PHE A 22 2.95 6.94 2.27
CA PHE A 22 3.36 7.96 3.23
C PHE A 22 2.30 8.18 4.32
N ASP A 23 1.04 8.39 3.96
CA ASP A 23 -0.08 8.54 4.91
C ASP A 23 -0.22 7.31 5.82
N LEU A 24 -0.08 6.11 5.25
CA LEU A 24 -0.11 4.85 5.99
C LEU A 24 1.07 4.74 6.96
N SER A 25 2.29 5.02 6.49
CA SER A 25 3.50 5.01 7.33
C SER A 25 3.36 5.96 8.53
N ARG A 26 2.77 7.13 8.29
CA ARG A 26 2.49 8.12 9.32
C ARG A 26 1.52 7.56 10.35
N ALA A 27 0.39 7.01 9.90
CA ALA A 27 -0.61 6.46 10.79
C ALA A 27 -0.09 5.27 11.62
N VAL A 28 0.71 4.39 11.02
CA VAL A 28 1.26 3.18 11.68
C VAL A 28 2.42 3.50 12.63
N ILE A 29 3.29 4.46 12.30
CA ILE A 29 4.48 4.76 13.11
C ILE A 29 4.18 5.84 14.17
N GLU A 30 3.21 6.72 13.92
CA GLU A 30 2.76 7.72 14.90
C GLU A 30 1.72 7.15 15.89
N THR A 31 1.31 5.86 15.81
CA THR A 31 0.50 5.25 16.88
C THR A 31 1.24 5.41 18.21
N PRO A 32 0.70 6.20 19.14
CA PRO A 32 1.44 6.56 20.34
C PRO A 32 1.58 5.34 21.26
N LYS A 33 2.82 4.92 21.57
CA LYS A 33 3.11 4.30 22.88
C LYS A 33 3.06 5.42 23.96
N MET A 34 1.94 6.15 24.09
CA MET A 34 1.81 7.24 25.07
C MET A 34 1.34 6.69 26.42
N SER A 35 2.28 6.58 27.36
CA SER A 35 1.93 6.58 28.79
C SER A 35 3.03 7.11 29.73
N LEU A 36 4.31 7.25 29.33
CA LEU A 36 5.38 7.48 30.34
C LEU A 36 6.22 8.77 30.23
N TRP A 37 6.06 9.61 29.19
CA TRP A 37 7.06 10.67 28.89
C TRP A 37 6.63 12.11 29.21
N MET A 38 5.43 12.36 29.75
CA MET A 38 4.89 13.72 29.92
C MET A 38 5.45 14.52 31.12
N ILE A 39 6.54 14.11 31.79
CA ILE A 39 6.98 14.72 33.06
C ILE A 39 8.42 15.30 33.10
N LEU A 40 9.27 15.18 32.07
CA LEU A 40 10.67 15.65 32.20
C LEU A 40 11.25 16.38 30.95
N ILE A 41 11.57 17.66 31.07
CA ILE A 41 12.40 18.45 30.12
C ILE A 41 13.37 19.29 30.97
N PRO A 42 14.72 19.20 30.80
CA PRO A 42 15.44 19.84 29.68
C PRO A 42 16.56 19.03 28.96
N ILE A 43 16.81 17.74 29.27
CA ILE A 43 17.94 16.97 28.68
C ILE A 43 17.55 16.21 27.38
N PHE A 44 16.29 16.27 26.92
CA PHE A 44 15.74 15.37 25.88
C PHE A 44 15.91 15.77 24.40
N LEU A 45 16.46 16.93 24.07
CA LEU A 45 16.51 17.40 22.66
C LEU A 45 17.30 16.48 21.73
N VAL A 46 18.44 15.93 22.16
CA VAL A 46 19.25 15.01 21.33
C VAL A 46 18.58 13.65 21.16
N TYR A 47 17.97 13.10 22.22
CA TYR A 47 17.17 11.87 22.14
C TYR A 47 15.93 12.05 21.28
N HIS A 48 15.28 13.22 21.36
CA HIS A 48 14.13 13.56 20.54
C HIS A 48 14.51 13.70 19.06
N VAL A 49 15.64 14.36 18.75
CA VAL A 49 16.18 14.44 17.38
C VAL A 49 16.56 13.05 16.86
N TYR A 50 17.18 12.19 17.67
CA TYR A 50 17.51 10.80 17.29
C TYR A 50 16.24 9.97 17.05
N ARG A 51 15.23 10.09 17.92
CA ARG A 51 13.92 9.46 17.72
C ARG A 51 13.20 9.97 16.49
N VAL A 52 13.23 11.28 16.24
CA VAL A 52 12.62 11.89 15.05
C VAL A 52 13.34 11.39 13.80
N LYS A 53 14.69 11.31 13.81
CA LYS A 53 15.45 10.70 12.71
C LYS A 53 15.07 9.23 12.50
N LYS A 54 15.01 8.42 13.57
CA LYS A 54 14.60 7.00 13.50
C LYS A 54 13.14 6.83 13.04
N ILE A 55 12.24 7.74 13.39
CA ILE A 55 10.84 7.77 12.92
C ILE A 55 10.79 8.18 11.44
N VAL A 56 11.58 9.16 11.01
CA VAL A 56 11.67 9.59 9.60
C VAL A 56 12.27 8.48 8.73
N GLU A 57 13.34 7.84 9.18
CA GLU A 57 13.98 6.69 8.53
C GLU A 57 13.02 5.49 8.47
N GLY A 58 12.41 5.12 9.60
CA GLY A 58 11.41 4.06 9.66
C GLY A 58 10.20 4.29 8.76
N ARG A 59 9.73 5.55 8.63
CA ARG A 59 8.65 5.91 7.68
C ARG A 59 9.07 5.72 6.23
N LYS A 60 10.27 6.16 5.88
CA LYS A 60 10.82 6.01 4.53
C LYS A 60 10.99 4.54 4.16
N ASP A 61 11.55 3.73 5.07
CA ASP A 61 11.77 2.30 4.84
C ASP A 61 10.44 1.53 4.76
N PHE A 62 9.48 1.84 5.63
CA PHE A 62 8.13 1.29 5.55
C PHE A 62 7.47 1.59 4.21
N ALA A 63 7.43 2.87 3.82
CA ALA A 63 6.82 3.28 2.57
C ALA A 63 7.50 2.63 1.36
N LYS A 64 8.84 2.57 1.37
CA LYS A 64 9.62 1.89 0.33
C LYS A 64 9.24 0.41 0.21
N ASN A 65 9.20 -0.33 1.33
CA ASN A 65 8.86 -1.74 1.35
C ASN A 65 7.41 -2.01 0.92
N TYR A 66 6.47 -1.20 1.41
CA TYR A 66 5.06 -1.25 1.00
C TYR A 66 4.89 -1.03 -0.52
N LEU A 67 5.69 -0.12 -1.09
CA LEU A 67 5.64 0.20 -2.52
C LEU A 67 6.30 -0.83 -3.42
N VAL A 68 7.15 -1.75 -2.94
CA VAL A 68 7.85 -2.71 -3.81
C VAL A 68 6.86 -3.53 -4.64
N THR A 69 5.90 -4.17 -3.98
CA THR A 69 4.89 -5.02 -4.63
C THR A 69 4.01 -4.19 -5.56
N ARG A 70 3.61 -2.99 -5.12
CA ARG A 70 2.73 -2.09 -5.88
C ARG A 70 3.40 -1.54 -7.13
N LYS A 71 4.68 -1.15 -7.07
CA LYS A 71 5.49 -0.73 -8.22
C LYS A 71 5.62 -1.85 -9.24
N ARG A 72 5.91 -3.08 -8.80
CA ARG A 72 5.99 -4.26 -9.69
C ARG A 72 4.63 -4.57 -10.33
N ALA A 73 3.55 -4.51 -9.56
CA ALA A 73 2.21 -4.74 -10.08
C ALA A 73 1.77 -3.63 -11.05
N LEU A 74 2.16 -2.37 -10.81
CA LEU A 74 1.91 -1.26 -11.73
C LEU A 74 2.66 -1.44 -13.05
N GLU A 75 3.90 -1.92 -13.03
CA GLU A 75 4.65 -2.24 -14.25
C GLU A 75 4.00 -3.36 -15.05
N ALA A 76 3.56 -4.42 -14.36
CA ALA A 76 2.81 -5.51 -14.97
C ALA A 76 1.46 -5.04 -15.52
N GLY A 77 0.73 -4.21 -14.77
CA GLY A 77 -0.53 -3.60 -15.20
C GLY A 77 -0.35 -2.68 -16.40
N PHE A 78 0.76 -1.96 -16.48
CA PHE A 78 1.15 -1.15 -17.63
C PHE A 78 1.41 -2.02 -18.86
N SER A 79 2.20 -3.08 -18.72
CA SER A 79 2.44 -4.04 -19.81
C SER A 79 1.15 -4.71 -20.28
N LEU A 80 0.23 -5.01 -19.36
CA LEU A 80 -1.08 -5.56 -19.67
C LEU A 80 -1.99 -4.55 -20.38
N ALA A 81 -1.99 -3.28 -19.95
CA ALA A 81 -2.78 -2.21 -20.57
C ALA A 81 -2.26 -1.82 -21.96
N GLU A 82 -0.94 -1.75 -22.13
CA GLU A 82 -0.28 -1.33 -23.37
C GLU A 82 -0.25 -2.43 -24.43
N LYS A 83 0.16 -3.65 -24.03
CA LYS A 83 0.52 -4.74 -24.94
C LYS A 83 -0.38 -5.97 -24.83
N GLY A 84 -1.35 -5.97 -23.91
CA GLY A 84 -2.16 -7.15 -23.61
C GLY A 84 -1.35 -8.31 -23.00
N ARG A 85 -0.13 -8.05 -22.51
CA ARG A 85 0.76 -9.07 -21.97
C ARG A 85 0.40 -9.35 -20.50
N ASN A 86 -0.01 -10.59 -20.22
CA ASN A 86 -0.22 -11.04 -18.85
C ASN A 86 1.09 -11.09 -18.06
N PRO A 87 1.07 -10.85 -16.73
CA PRO A 87 2.25 -10.98 -15.89
C PRO A 87 2.78 -12.42 -15.86
N ASP A 88 4.11 -12.57 -15.90
CA ASP A 88 4.79 -13.84 -15.63
C ASP A 88 4.80 -14.12 -14.13
N VAL A 89 3.67 -14.64 -13.64
CA VAL A 89 3.48 -14.95 -12.22
C VAL A 89 4.53 -15.94 -11.70
N PRO A 90 4.86 -17.05 -12.41
CA PRO A 90 5.94 -17.95 -11.97
C PRO A 90 7.29 -17.27 -11.75
N ALA A 91 7.73 -16.39 -12.65
CA ALA A 91 8.97 -15.66 -12.48
C ALA A 91 8.94 -14.74 -11.24
N ILE A 92 7.85 -14.00 -11.07
CA ILE A 92 7.67 -13.08 -9.93
C ILE A 92 7.66 -13.83 -8.60
N LEU A 93 7.00 -14.99 -8.54
CA LEU A 93 6.99 -15.84 -7.34
C LEU A 93 8.38 -16.36 -7.01
N LYS A 94 9.17 -16.74 -8.03
CA LYS A 94 10.55 -17.20 -7.84
C LYS A 94 11.45 -16.09 -7.28
N GLU A 95 11.28 -14.85 -7.73
CA GLU A 95 12.04 -13.69 -7.26
C GLU A 95 11.63 -13.19 -5.87
N SER A 96 10.45 -13.59 -5.37
CA SER A 96 9.89 -13.08 -4.12
C SER A 96 10.54 -13.64 -2.85
N ASN A 97 11.29 -14.76 -2.95
CA ASN A 97 11.87 -15.49 -1.81
C ASN A 97 10.86 -15.79 -0.67
N LEU A 98 9.57 -15.95 -1.00
CA LEU A 98 8.53 -16.24 -0.03
C LEU A 98 8.45 -17.74 0.30
N PRO A 99 8.05 -18.10 1.54
CA PRO A 99 7.65 -19.47 1.86
C PRO A 99 6.59 -19.99 0.88
N GLU A 100 6.58 -21.29 0.59
CA GLU A 100 5.64 -21.88 -0.37
C GLU A 100 4.18 -21.59 -0.01
N GLU A 101 3.86 -21.59 1.28
CA GLU A 101 2.53 -21.31 1.81
C GLU A 101 2.08 -19.86 1.54
N ALA A 102 3.04 -18.92 1.46
CA ALA A 102 2.78 -17.51 1.19
C ALA A 102 2.68 -17.19 -0.31
N LYS A 103 3.17 -18.07 -1.20
CA LYS A 103 3.18 -17.82 -2.66
C LYS A 103 1.78 -17.70 -3.25
N GLY A 104 0.83 -18.53 -2.79
CA GLY A 104 -0.57 -18.46 -3.24
C GLY A 104 -1.21 -17.10 -2.90
N PRO A 105 -1.26 -16.72 -1.61
CA PRO A 105 -1.83 -15.43 -1.20
C PRO A 105 -1.09 -14.21 -1.77
N PHE A 106 0.23 -14.30 -1.94
CA PHE A 106 0.98 -13.25 -2.61
C PHE A 106 0.59 -13.12 -4.10
N LYS A 107 0.43 -14.25 -4.82
CA LYS A 107 -0.07 -14.24 -6.20
C LYS A 107 -1.44 -13.56 -6.28
N ASP A 108 -2.37 -13.90 -5.39
CA ASP A 108 -3.72 -13.34 -5.41
C ASP A 108 -3.71 -11.83 -5.17
N LEU A 109 -2.93 -11.37 -4.18
CA LEU A 109 -2.72 -9.94 -3.93
C LEU A 109 -2.10 -9.24 -5.15
N PHE A 110 -1.06 -9.83 -5.73
CA PHE A 110 -0.33 -9.27 -6.85
C PHE A 110 -1.23 -9.12 -8.09
N LEU A 111 -1.97 -10.17 -8.44
CA LEU A 111 -2.87 -10.15 -9.59
C LEU A 111 -4.01 -9.15 -9.41
N LEU A 112 -4.55 -9.04 -8.20
CA LEU A 112 -5.58 -8.04 -7.89
C LEU A 112 -5.07 -6.61 -8.08
N LEU A 113 -3.81 -6.34 -7.72
CA LEU A 113 -3.17 -5.05 -7.98
C LEU A 113 -2.91 -4.82 -9.47
N VAL A 114 -2.44 -5.84 -10.21
CA VAL A 114 -2.22 -5.76 -11.65
C VAL A 114 -3.50 -5.42 -12.39
N GLU A 115 -4.60 -6.10 -12.08
CA GLU A 115 -5.92 -5.85 -12.66
C GLU A 115 -6.37 -4.42 -12.37
N HIS A 116 -6.30 -4.01 -11.10
CA HIS A 116 -6.62 -2.65 -10.68
C HIS A 116 -5.85 -1.59 -11.48
N TYR A 117 -4.53 -1.73 -11.59
CA TYR A 117 -3.71 -0.74 -12.30
C TYR A 117 -3.97 -0.76 -13.80
N ALA A 118 -4.18 -1.93 -14.40
CA ALA A 118 -4.55 -2.03 -15.81
C ALA A 118 -5.90 -1.33 -16.09
N ASP A 119 -6.88 -1.47 -15.20
CA ASP A 119 -8.17 -0.79 -15.30
C ASP A 119 -8.02 0.73 -15.17
N LEU A 120 -7.23 1.22 -14.22
CA LEU A 120 -6.95 2.66 -14.08
C LEU A 120 -6.25 3.23 -15.32
N LEU A 121 -5.28 2.50 -15.87
CA LEU A 121 -4.53 2.94 -17.05
C LEU A 121 -5.41 3.03 -18.31
N ARG A 122 -6.36 2.09 -18.46
CA ARG A 122 -7.35 2.10 -19.55
C ARG A 122 -8.48 3.11 -19.33
N ALA A 123 -8.73 3.51 -18.09
CA ALA A 123 -9.78 4.45 -17.76
C ALA A 123 -9.53 5.87 -18.30
N TYR A 124 -10.61 6.62 -18.49
CA TYR A 124 -10.54 8.02 -18.92
C TYR A 124 -10.36 8.95 -17.72
N GLY A 125 -9.36 9.82 -17.75
CA GLY A 125 -9.09 10.79 -16.70
C GLY A 125 -7.77 11.54 -16.92
N TRP A 126 -7.63 12.69 -16.26
CA TRP A 126 -6.45 13.55 -16.26
C TRP A 126 -5.79 13.67 -14.87
N ASP A 127 -6.45 13.13 -13.85
CA ASP A 127 -5.95 12.98 -12.48
C ASP A 127 -6.38 11.61 -11.93
N THR A 128 -5.73 11.15 -10.86
CA THR A 128 -6.04 9.84 -10.26
C THR A 128 -7.48 9.70 -9.79
N PRO A 129 -8.12 10.71 -9.16
CA PRO A 129 -9.55 10.68 -8.86
C PRO A 129 -10.44 10.43 -10.09
N ALA A 130 -10.18 11.09 -11.23
CA ALA A 130 -10.93 10.86 -12.47
C ALA A 130 -10.70 9.45 -13.01
N LEU A 131 -9.47 8.94 -12.98
CA LEU A 131 -9.17 7.56 -13.38
C LEU A 131 -9.96 6.56 -12.52
N ILE A 132 -9.98 6.73 -11.20
CA ILE A 132 -10.71 5.86 -10.27
C ILE A 132 -12.22 5.95 -10.51
N ARG A 133 -12.78 7.16 -10.65
CA ARG A 133 -14.21 7.32 -10.98
C ARG A 133 -14.57 6.65 -12.29
N SER A 134 -13.72 6.78 -13.30
CA SER A 134 -13.94 6.22 -14.62
C SER A 134 -13.79 4.70 -14.66
N ALA A 135 -12.85 4.11 -13.91
CA ALA A 135 -12.71 2.66 -13.80
C ALA A 135 -13.86 2.03 -13.01
N TYR A 136 -14.16 2.54 -11.82
CA TYR A 136 -15.09 1.89 -10.89
C TYR A 136 -16.53 2.34 -11.01
N LYS A 137 -16.80 3.50 -11.64
CA LYS A 137 -18.11 4.12 -11.86
C LYS A 137 -18.87 4.57 -10.61
N SER A 138 -18.70 3.89 -9.48
CA SER A 138 -19.37 4.20 -8.22
C SER A 138 -18.45 4.00 -7.02
N ARG A 139 -18.76 4.72 -5.94
CA ARG A 139 -18.10 4.54 -4.64
C ARG A 139 -18.20 3.10 -4.14
N THR A 140 -19.37 2.48 -4.30
CA THR A 140 -19.63 1.10 -3.87
C THR A 140 -18.68 0.12 -4.55
N ASN A 141 -18.52 0.21 -5.87
CA ASN A 141 -17.61 -0.66 -6.62
C ASN A 141 -16.15 -0.47 -6.20
N TYR A 142 -15.73 0.78 -5.97
CA TYR A 142 -14.38 1.04 -5.48
C TYR A 142 -14.16 0.49 -4.07
N LEU A 143 -15.14 0.64 -3.17
CA LEU A 143 -15.09 0.05 -1.83
C LEU A 143 -15.06 -1.49 -1.87
N LEU A 144 -15.77 -2.12 -2.80
CA LEU A 144 -15.70 -3.57 -3.00
C LEU A 144 -14.29 -4.02 -3.39
N PHE A 145 -13.62 -3.29 -4.29
CA PHE A 145 -12.22 -3.53 -4.61
C PHE A 145 -11.32 -3.36 -3.37
N LEU A 146 -11.44 -2.25 -2.64
CA LEU A 146 -10.62 -1.99 -1.44
C LEU A 146 -10.80 -3.08 -0.38
N ASN A 147 -12.02 -3.60 -0.22
CA ASN A 147 -12.30 -4.72 0.68
C ASN A 147 -11.63 -6.02 0.21
N ARG A 148 -11.63 -6.32 -1.09
CA ARG A 148 -10.90 -7.48 -1.65
C ARG A 148 -9.40 -7.35 -1.44
N LEU A 149 -8.86 -6.15 -1.68
CA LEU A 149 -7.46 -5.83 -1.48
C LEU A 149 -7.04 -6.03 -0.02
N SER A 150 -7.79 -5.46 0.92
CA SER A 150 -7.54 -5.64 2.35
C SER A 150 -7.59 -7.12 2.77
N LYS A 151 -8.53 -7.91 2.24
CA LYS A 151 -8.60 -9.36 2.50
C LYS A 151 -7.37 -10.10 1.99
N ALA A 152 -6.91 -9.80 0.77
CA ALA A 152 -5.72 -10.42 0.20
C ALA A 152 -4.44 -10.05 0.99
N GLU A 153 -4.31 -8.77 1.39
CA GLU A 153 -3.20 -8.29 2.23
C GLU A 153 -3.19 -8.97 3.61
N LYS A 154 -4.35 -9.13 4.25
CA LYS A 154 -4.49 -9.87 5.51
C LYS A 154 -4.07 -11.33 5.35
N ALA A 155 -4.57 -12.02 4.31
CA ALA A 155 -4.26 -13.42 4.08
C ALA A 155 -2.75 -13.66 3.93
N LEU A 156 -2.06 -12.80 3.17
CA LEU A 156 -0.61 -12.86 3.05
C LEU A 156 0.08 -12.57 4.38
N THR A 157 -0.37 -11.53 5.10
CA THR A 157 0.30 -11.11 6.32
C THR A 157 0.16 -12.14 7.44
N GLU A 158 -0.99 -12.80 7.59
CA GLU A 158 -1.18 -13.87 8.60
C GLU A 158 -0.22 -15.04 8.41
N ILE A 159 0.13 -15.38 7.16
CA ILE A 159 1.09 -16.46 6.87
C ILE A 159 2.52 -16.01 7.16
N LEU A 160 2.84 -14.74 6.89
CA LEU A 160 4.17 -14.19 7.13
C LEU A 160 4.42 -13.80 8.59
N LYS A 161 3.42 -13.91 9.48
CA LYS A 161 3.61 -13.64 10.91
C LYS A 161 4.60 -14.64 11.51
N PRO A 162 5.69 -14.16 12.16
CA PRO A 162 6.62 -15.06 12.82
C PRO A 162 5.96 -15.71 14.05
N GLN A 163 6.00 -17.04 14.11
CA GLN A 163 5.37 -17.85 15.16
C GLN A 163 6.15 -17.86 16.49
N THR A 164 7.43 -17.46 16.48
CA THR A 164 8.34 -17.64 17.62
C THR A 164 9.35 -16.50 17.72
N THR A 165 9.08 -15.45 18.50
CA THR A 165 10.07 -14.55 19.15
C THR A 165 9.39 -13.60 20.15
N ASN A 166 10.15 -13.06 21.12
CA ASN A 166 9.72 -11.93 21.98
C ASN A 166 9.33 -10.66 21.18
N THR A 167 9.58 -10.65 19.87
CA THR A 167 9.20 -9.59 18.92
C THR A 167 7.81 -9.80 18.30
N ALA A 168 7.18 -10.97 18.51
CA ALA A 168 5.89 -11.32 17.90
C ALA A 168 4.75 -10.36 18.28
N ALA A 169 4.76 -9.85 19.52
CA ALA A 169 3.74 -8.90 20.00
C ALA A 169 3.87 -7.52 19.32
N ASP A 170 5.08 -7.00 19.14
CA ASP A 170 5.31 -5.74 18.42
C ASP A 170 4.97 -5.89 16.93
N ILE A 171 5.28 -7.05 16.32
CA ILE A 171 4.97 -7.33 14.90
C ILE A 171 3.45 -7.48 14.68
N ASP A 172 2.75 -8.16 15.59
CA ASP A 172 1.29 -8.27 15.53
C ASP A 172 0.60 -6.92 15.74
N PHE A 173 1.12 -6.08 16.66
CA PHE A 173 0.64 -4.71 16.83
C PHE A 173 0.81 -3.88 15.56
N ILE A 174 2.00 -3.89 14.94
CA ILE A 174 2.27 -3.15 13.69
C ILE A 174 1.38 -3.68 12.55
N THR A 175 1.21 -4.99 12.45
CA THR A 175 0.35 -5.63 11.44
C THR A 175 -1.11 -5.19 11.60
N LYS A 176 -1.63 -5.22 12.82
CA LYS A 176 -3.00 -4.77 13.12
C LYS A 176 -3.18 -3.29 12.84
N ALA A 177 -2.21 -2.45 13.23
CA ALA A 177 -2.22 -1.02 12.94
C ALA A 177 -2.20 -0.76 11.42
N MET A 178 -1.37 -1.48 10.67
CA MET A 178 -1.29 -1.38 9.21
C MET A 178 -2.63 -1.68 8.55
N VAL A 179 -3.24 -2.81 8.91
CA VAL A 179 -4.54 -3.23 8.39
C VAL A 179 -5.64 -2.22 8.72
N PHE A 180 -5.71 -1.78 9.98
CA PHE A 180 -6.71 -0.82 10.42
C PHE A 180 -6.58 0.52 9.69
N HIS A 181 -5.35 1.03 9.58
CA HIS A 181 -5.10 2.31 8.95
C HIS A 181 -5.22 2.26 7.43
N SER A 182 -4.83 1.18 6.76
CA SER A 182 -5.00 1.03 5.31
C SER A 182 -6.49 1.04 4.92
N GLU A 183 -7.32 0.32 5.68
CA GLU A 183 -8.76 0.32 5.50
C GLU A 183 -9.39 1.70 5.75
N ARG A 184 -9.02 2.35 6.86
CA ARG A 184 -9.56 3.68 7.21
C ARG A 184 -9.20 4.71 6.14
N LEU A 185 -7.92 4.81 5.77
CA LEU A 185 -7.43 5.73 4.73
C LEU A 185 -8.07 5.43 3.38
N GLY A 186 -8.23 4.15 3.03
CA GLY A 186 -8.91 3.72 1.81
C GLY A 186 -10.36 4.20 1.77
N ARG A 187 -11.11 4.05 2.87
CA ARG A 187 -12.50 4.53 2.97
C ARG A 187 -12.61 6.06 2.90
N GLU A 188 -11.70 6.79 3.54
CA GLU A 188 -11.63 8.25 3.50
C GLU A 188 -11.35 8.77 2.08
N ARG A 189 -10.38 8.15 1.39
CA ARG A 189 -10.06 8.47 -0.01
C ARG A 189 -11.22 8.11 -0.95
N ALA A 190 -11.86 6.95 -0.76
CA ALA A 190 -13.04 6.59 -1.53
C ALA A 190 -14.19 7.60 -1.33
N GLN A 191 -14.36 8.10 -0.10
CA GLN A 191 -15.32 9.17 0.16
C GLN A 191 -14.93 10.46 -0.56
N SER A 192 -13.67 10.88 -0.52
CA SER A 192 -13.23 12.13 -1.17
C SER A 192 -13.31 12.08 -2.70
N ILE A 193 -13.04 10.93 -3.31
CA ILE A 193 -13.03 10.75 -4.78
C ILE A 193 -14.45 10.79 -5.37
N PHE A 194 -15.44 10.27 -4.66
CA PHE A 194 -16.82 10.12 -5.13
C PHE A 194 -17.81 11.05 -4.39
N LYS A 195 -17.33 12.19 -3.86
CA LYS A 195 -18.23 13.24 -3.35
C LYS A 195 -19.04 13.86 -4.48
#